data_AF-A0A975Q8E5-F1
#
_entry.id   AF-A0A975Q8E5-F1
#
_cell.length_a   1.000
_cell.length_b   1.000
_cell.length_c   1.000
_cell.angle_alpha   90.00
_cell.angle_beta   90.00
_cell.angle_gamma   90.00
#
_symmetry.space_group_name_H-M   'P 1'
#
loop_
_entity.id
_entity.type
_entity.pdbx_description
1 polymer ?
#
loop_
_entity_poly.entity_id
_entity_poly.type
_entity_poly.pdbx_seq_one_letter_code
_entity_poly.pdbx_strand_id
1 'polypeptide(L)' 'MDIWTIPFIIVVIIISTICILSVQKSSRAVGILNEKDAAMPEAIEDHPFTLNPIFWIILVATLFVGIIIFYYAFSFR' A
#
# COMPACT_ATOMS: atom_id res chain seq x y z
N MET A 1 19.60 -18.76 2.38
CA MET A 1 18.39 -17.93 2.16
C MET A 1 17.33 -18.54 3.03
N ASP A 2 16.82 -17.80 4.01
CA ASP A 2 15.71 -18.28 4.83
C ASP A 2 14.46 -18.45 3.96
N ILE A 3 13.59 -19.39 4.33
CA ILE A 3 12.35 -19.69 3.59
C ILE A 3 11.47 -18.43 3.38
N TRP A 4 11.62 -17.43 4.25
CA TRP A 4 10.91 -16.16 4.19
C TRP A 4 11.58 -15.06 3.37
N THR A 5 12.84 -15.24 2.96
CA THR A 5 13.58 -14.20 2.22
C THR A 5 12.90 -13.86 0.89
N ILE A 6 12.50 -14.87 0.10
CA ILE A 6 11.82 -14.64 -1.19
C ILE A 6 10.42 -14.04 -1.00
N PRO A 7 9.53 -14.57 -0.13
CA PRO A 7 8.25 -13.94 0.19
C PRO A 7 8.38 -12.49 0.66
N PHE A 8 9.37 -12.19 1.50
CA PHE A 8 9.61 -10.83 1.98
C PHE A 8 9.99 -9.87 0.85
N ILE A 9 10.85 -10.29 -0.07
CA ILE A 9 11.22 -9.49 -1.26
C ILE A 9 9.97 -9.16 -2.08
N ILE A 10 9.06 -10.12 -2.28
CA ILE A 10 7.80 -9.90 -3.00
C ILE A 10 6.95 -8.83 -2.29
N VAL A 11 6.83 -8.90 -0.97
CA VAL A 11 6.08 -7.90 -0.18
C VAL A 11 6.69 -6.51 -0.32
N VAL A 12 8.02 -6.40 -0.26
CA VAL A 12 8.72 -5.13 -0.46
C VAL A 12 8.47 -4.54 -1.84
N ILE A 13 8.47 -5.37 -2.89
CA ILE A 13 8.15 -4.94 -4.26
C ILE A 13 6.70 -4.44 -4.37
N ILE A 14 5.75 -5.13 -3.73
CA ILE A 14 4.34 -4.73 -3.71
C ILE A 14 4.18 -3.37 -3.02
N ILE A 15 4.75 -3.20 -1.82
CA ILE A 15 4.69 -1.93 -1.07
C ILE A 15 5.33 -0.80 -1.88
N SER A 16 6.50 -1.05 -2.48
CA SER A 16 7.20 -0.06 -3.31
C SER A 16 6.35 0.37 -4.50
N THR A 17 5.69 -0.58 -5.16
CA THR A 17 4.78 -0.31 -6.28
C THR A 17 3.59 0.55 -5.84
N ILE A 18 2.98 0.23 -4.69
CA ILE A 18 1.87 1.01 -4.11
C ILE A 18 2.31 2.46 -3.84
N CYS A 19 3.49 2.64 -3.25
CA CYS A 19 4.06 3.97 -2.99
C CYS A 19 4.28 4.75 -4.30
N ILE A 20 4.90 4.13 -5.30
CA ILE A 20 5.17 4.76 -6.60
C ILE A 20 3.86 5.18 -7.28
N LEU A 21 2.88 4.29 -7.34
CA LEU A 21 1.57 4.57 -7.94
C LEU A 21 0.85 5.70 -7.20
N SER A 22 0.95 5.76 -5.88
CA SER A 22 0.35 6.84 -5.10
C SER A 22 1.04 8.17 -5.34
N VAL A 23 2.37 8.20 -5.39
CA VAL A 23 3.13 9.42 -5.72
C VAL A 23 2.82 9.88 -7.13
N GLN A 24 2.73 8.98 -8.12
CA GLN A 24 2.36 9.33 -9.50
C GLN A 24 0.93 9.86 -9.60
N LYS A 25 -0.01 9.27 -8.85
CA LYS A 25 -1.40 9.76 -8.80
C LYS A 25 -1.47 11.14 -8.16
N SER A 26 -0.72 11.36 -7.08
CA SER A 26 -0.62 12.67 -6.42
C SER A 26 0.09 13.71 -7.30
N SER A 27 1.17 13.36 -7.99
CA SER A 27 1.91 14.29 -8.85
C SER A 27 1.10 14.67 -10.09
N ARG A 28 0.34 13.73 -10.65
CA ARG A 28 -0.61 14.03 -11.74
C ARG A 28 -1.76 14.91 -11.26
N ALA A 29 -2.27 14.68 -10.05
CA ALA A 29 -3.27 15.56 -9.44
C ALA A 29 -2.71 16.97 -9.22
N VAL A 30 -1.50 17.11 -8.65
CA VAL A 30 -0.82 18.40 -8.43
C VAL A 30 -0.49 19.11 -9.75
N GLY A 31 -0.07 18.38 -10.79
CA GLY A 31 0.18 18.94 -12.11
C GLY A 31 -1.08 19.46 -12.81
N ILE A 32 -2.25 18.88 -12.54
CA ILE A 32 -3.56 19.35 -13.01
C ILE A 32 -4.06 20.52 -12.15
N LEU A 33 -3.76 20.52 -10.84
CA LEU A 33 -4.19 21.57 -9.89
C LEU A 33 -3.38 22.87 -10.00
N ASN A 34 -2.19 22.85 -10.60
CA ASN A 34 -1.43 24.07 -10.89
C ASN A 34 -2.11 24.98 -11.93
N GLU A 35 -3.19 24.52 -12.59
CA GLU A 35 -3.91 25.34 -13.56
C GLU A 35 -5.12 26.09 -12.94
N LYS A 36 -5.65 25.67 -11.79
CA LYS A 36 -6.72 26.38 -11.08
C LYS A 36 -6.74 26.00 -9.61
N ASP A 37 -6.89 27.00 -8.74
CA ASP A 37 -7.40 26.89 -7.37
C ASP A 37 -8.76 26.15 -7.36
N ALA A 38 -8.74 24.84 -7.55
CA ALA A 38 -9.91 23.99 -7.59
C ALA A 38 -9.97 23.24 -6.26
N ALA A 39 -11.12 23.41 -5.60
CA ALA A 39 -11.47 22.79 -4.32
C ALA A 39 -11.05 21.31 -4.26
N MET A 40 -10.70 20.88 -3.05
CA MET A 40 -10.39 19.48 -2.72
C MET A 40 -11.35 18.55 -3.49
N PRO A 41 -10.85 17.65 -4.37
CA PRO A 41 -11.72 16.86 -5.22
C PRO A 41 -12.68 16.04 -4.35
N GLU A 42 -14.00 16.21 -4.53
CA GLU A 42 -15.08 15.55 -3.77
C GLU A 42 -14.87 14.02 -3.64
N ALA A 43 -14.21 13.40 -4.62
CA ALA A 43 -13.86 11.99 -4.61
C ALA A 43 -12.95 11.54 -3.43
N ILE A 44 -12.15 12.45 -2.85
CA ILE A 44 -11.34 12.17 -1.65
C ILE A 44 -12.20 12.14 -0.39
N GLU A 45 -13.29 12.92 -0.38
CA GLU A 45 -14.25 13.00 0.71
C GLU A 45 -15.13 11.74 0.77
N ASP A 46 -15.53 11.20 -0.39
CA ASP A 46 -16.37 10.01 -0.47
C ASP A 46 -15.66 8.72 -0.02
N HIS A 47 -14.36 8.55 -0.35
CA HIS A 47 -13.63 7.32 -0.07
C HIS A 47 -12.18 7.55 0.42
N PRO A 48 -12.00 8.09 1.64
CA PRO A 48 -10.68 8.35 2.22
C PRO A 48 -9.82 7.08 2.41
N PHE A 49 -10.46 5.90 2.49
CA PHE A 49 -9.79 4.62 2.70
C PHE A 49 -9.20 4.02 1.42
N THR A 50 -9.84 4.17 0.26
CA THR A 50 -9.34 3.58 -0.99
C THR A 50 -8.26 4.44 -1.64
N LEU A 51 -8.27 5.75 -1.37
CA LEU A 51 -7.34 6.72 -1.97
C LEU A 51 -6.06 6.91 -1.16
N ASN A 52 -6.00 6.48 0.10
CA ASN A 52 -4.81 6.60 0.92
C ASN A 52 -3.94 5.33 0.84
N PRO A 53 -2.71 5.40 0.28
CA PRO A 53 -1.81 4.26 0.14
C PRO A 53 -1.42 3.61 1.48
N ILE A 54 -1.49 4.37 2.59
CA ILE A 54 -1.09 3.90 3.92
C ILE A 54 -1.95 2.71 4.35
N PHE A 55 -3.27 2.73 4.08
CA PHE A 55 -4.15 1.60 4.43
C PHE A 55 -3.76 0.33 3.68
N TRP A 56 -3.41 0.43 2.40
CA TRP A 56 -2.95 -0.69 1.60
C TRP A 56 -1.63 -1.27 2.11
N ILE A 57 -0.70 -0.42 2.53
CA ILE A 57 0.59 -0.86 3.12
C ILE A 57 0.34 -1.61 4.43
N ILE A 58 -0.50 -1.07 5.32
CA ILE A 58 -0.84 -1.71 6.60
C ILE A 58 -1.52 -3.06 6.36
N LEU A 59 -2.44 -3.14 5.40
CA LEU A 59 -3.13 -4.37 5.04
C LEU A 59 -2.14 -5.44 4.57
N VAL A 60 -1.28 -5.11 3.60
CA VAL A 60 -0.28 -6.05 3.06
C VAL A 60 0.69 -6.52 4.14
N ALA A 61 1.18 -5.61 4.98
CA ALA A 61 2.08 -5.93 6.08
C ALA A 61 1.41 -6.85 7.12
N THR A 62 0.17 -6.55 7.50
CA THR A 62 -0.59 -7.33 8.47
C THR A 62 -0.88 -8.74 7.95
N LEU A 63 -1.27 -8.86 6.68
CA LEU A 63 -1.47 -10.17 6.04
C LEU A 63 -0.18 -10.99 6.01
N PHE A 64 0.95 -10.38 5.65
CA PHE A 64 2.24 -11.08 5.61
C PHE A 64 2.66 -11.60 6.99
N VAL A 65 2.59 -10.74 8.02
CA VAL A 65 2.89 -11.14 9.41
C VAL A 65 1.91 -12.22 9.89
N GLY A 66 0.63 -12.08 9.58
CA GLY A 66 -0.38 -13.09 9.89
C GLY A 66 -0.04 -14.45 9.29
N ILE A 67 0.34 -14.50 8.00
CA ILE A 67 0.77 -15.72 7.31
C ILE A 67 1.97 -16.35 8.00
N ILE A 68 2.97 -15.55 8.41
CA ILE A 68 4.13 -16.05 9.15
C ILE A 68 3.69 -16.67 10.47
N ILE A 69 2.88 -15.96 11.26
CA ILE A 69 2.40 -16.44 12.56
C ILE A 69 1.63 -17.76 12.38
N PHE A 70 0.69 -17.81 11.43
CA PHE A 70 -0.07 -19.02 11.15
C PHE A 70 0.81 -20.18 10.70
N TYR A 71 1.76 -19.94 9.79
CA TYR A 71 2.70 -20.96 9.34
C TYR A 71 3.44 -21.58 10.53
N TYR A 72 4.03 -20.76 11.40
CA TYR A 72 4.76 -21.27 12.56
C TYR A 72 3.84 -21.91 13.61
N ALA A 73 2.64 -21.36 13.83
CA ALA A 73 1.68 -21.91 14.78
C ALA A 73 1.18 -23.32 14.39
N PHE A 74 1.00 -23.58 13.10
CA PHE A 74 0.55 -24.88 12.60
C PHE A 74 1.70 -25.83 12.27
N SER A 75 2.88 -25.33 11.90
CA SER A 75 4.01 -26.18 11.53
C SER A 75 4.82 -26.71 12.73
N PHE A 76 4.71 -26.08 13.90
CA PHE A 76 5.38 -26.52 15.15
C PHE A 76 4.45 -27.27 16.11
N ARG A 77 3.25 -27.64 15.66
CA ARG A 77 2.30 -28.49 16.38
C ARG A 77 2.30 -29.89 15.76
#